data_AF-A0A9E5G1J2-F1
#
_entry.id   AF-A0A9E5G1J2-F1
#
_cell.length_a   1.000
_cell.length_b   1.000
_cell.length_c   1.000
_cell.angle_alpha   90.00
_cell.angle_beta   90.00
_cell.angle_gamma   90.00
#
_symmetry.space_group_name_H-M   'P 1'
#
loop_
_entity.id
_entity.type
_entity.pdbx_description
1 polymer ?
#
loop_
_entity_poly.entity_id
_entity_poly.type
_entity_poly.pdbx_seq_one_letter_code
_entity_poly.pdbx_strand_id
1 'polypeptide(L)' 'AGAGAVEVVGPMPCPIARISDRWRMQVEITAPNAGSLGRFLTAARNAKILRPGETYAVDVDPVALM' A
#
# COMPACT_ATOMS: atom_id res chain seq x y z
N ALA A 1 11.96 2.28 -22.31
CA ALA A 1 11.10 3.30 -21.68
C ALA A 1 9.66 2.87 -21.88
N GLY A 2 8.99 2.53 -20.79
CA GLY A 2 7.59 2.07 -20.77
C GLY A 2 7.15 2.20 -19.34
N ALA A 3 6.95 3.45 -18.91
CA ALA A 3 6.41 3.77 -17.60
C ALA A 3 4.92 3.41 -17.63
N GLY A 4 4.59 2.13 -17.48
CA GLY A 4 3.27 1.82 -16.98
C GLY A 4 3.21 2.40 -15.58
N ALA A 5 2.32 3.36 -15.40
CA ALA A 5 2.27 4.19 -14.22
C ALA A 5 1.95 3.33 -12.99
N VAL A 6 2.51 3.71 -11.84
CA VAL A 6 2.04 3.17 -10.56
C VAL A 6 0.62 3.69 -10.37
N GLU A 7 -0.32 2.79 -10.15
CA GLU A 7 -1.72 3.12 -9.86
C GLU A 7 -1.97 2.96 -8.35
N VAL A 8 -2.77 3.88 -7.80
CA VAL A 8 -3.11 3.92 -6.38
C VAL A 8 -4.61 4.06 -6.27
N VAL A 9 -5.27 3.09 -5.63
CA VAL A 9 -6.73 3.02 -5.47
C VAL A 9 -7.10 3.10 -3.99
N GLY A 10 -8.10 3.91 -3.65
CA GLY A 10 -8.55 4.15 -2.28
C GLY A 10 -8.35 5.62 -1.85
N PRO A 11 -8.35 5.92 -0.54
CA PRO A 11 -8.48 4.97 0.58
C PRO A 11 -9.88 4.36 0.65
N MET A 12 -9.95 3.11 1.04
CA MET A 12 -11.21 2.38 1.24
C MET A 12 -11.15 1.62 2.58
N PRO A 13 -12.29 1.35 3.23
CA PRO A 13 -12.30 0.55 4.44
C PRO A 13 -11.75 -0.85 4.16
N CYS A 14 -10.95 -1.38 5.09
CA CYS A 14 -10.63 -2.79 5.04
C CYS A 14 -11.91 -3.62 5.26
N PRO A 15 -12.02 -4.80 4.64
CA PRO A 15 -13.16 -5.70 4.83
C PRO A 15 -13.39 -6.10 6.30
N ILE A 16 -12.34 -6.19 7.11
CA ILE A 16 -12.46 -6.05 8.57
C ILE A 16 -12.13 -4.61 8.95
N ALA A 17 -13.18 -3.78 9.05
CA ALA A 17 -13.05 -2.34 9.25
C ALA A 17 -12.50 -1.95 10.62
N ARG A 18 -12.57 -2.82 11.65
CA ARG A 18 -12.12 -2.50 13.01
C ARG A 18 -11.49 -3.70 13.72
N ILE A 19 -10.31 -3.51 14.30
CA ILE A 19 -9.61 -4.49 15.16
C ILE A 19 -9.00 -3.75 16.35
N SER A 20 -9.18 -4.27 17.56
CA SER A 20 -8.65 -3.67 18.80
C SER A 20 -8.96 -2.18 18.92
N ASP A 21 -10.22 -1.82 18.68
CA ASP A 21 -10.73 -0.45 18.69
C ASP A 21 -10.20 0.50 17.59
N ARG A 22 -9.34 0.02 16.70
CA ARG A 22 -8.73 0.82 15.62
C ARG A 22 -9.45 0.59 14.28
N TRP A 23 -9.81 1.68 13.60
CA TRP A 23 -10.32 1.63 12.24
C TRP A 23 -9.21 1.31 11.25
N ARG A 24 -9.49 0.41 10.31
CA ARG A 24 -8.55 -0.05 9.30
C ARG A 24 -8.98 0.44 7.93
N MET A 25 -8.08 1.18 7.29
CA MET A 25 -8.21 1.65 5.92
C MET A 25 -7.09 1.04 5.09
N GLN A 26 -7.40 0.70 3.84
CA GLN A 26 -6.43 0.21 2.88
C GLN A 26 -6.32 1.14 1.68
N VAL A 27 -5.15 1.08 1.07
CA VAL A 27 -4.85 1.66 -0.23
C VAL A 27 -4.22 0.54 -1.05
N GLU A 28 -4.73 0.28 -2.23
CA GLU A 28 -4.18 -0.70 -3.15
C GLU A 28 -3.22 -0.01 -4.11
N ILE A 29 -2.04 -0.60 -4.32
CA ILE A 29 -1.01 -0.04 -5.19
C ILE A 29 -0.58 -1.12 -6.18
N THR A 30 -0.75 -0.84 -7.46
CA THR A 30 -0.37 -1.76 -8.54
C THR A 30 0.66 -1.10 -9.45
N ALA A 31 1.49 -1.93 -10.07
CA ALA A 31 2.50 -1.49 -11.02
C ALA A 31 2.78 -2.58 -12.05
N PRO A 32 3.29 -2.24 -13.25
CA PRO A 32 3.60 -3.23 -14.29
C PRO A 32 4.71 -4.22 -13.92
N ASN A 33 5.54 -3.87 -12.92
CA ASN A 33 6.60 -4.72 -12.42
C ASN A 33 7.00 -4.33 -11.00
N ALA A 34 7.55 -5.31 -10.27
CA ALA A 34 8.03 -5.15 -8.89
C ALA A 34 9.06 -4.02 -8.73
N GLY A 35 9.94 -3.80 -9.73
CA GLY A 35 10.94 -2.74 -9.68
C GLY A 35 10.33 -1.33 -9.68
N SER A 36 9.17 -1.14 -10.30
CA SER A 36 8.46 0.14 -10.31
C SER A 36 7.73 0.37 -8.98
N LEU A 37 7.08 -0.66 -8.45
CA LEU A 37 6.45 -0.62 -7.12
C LEU A 37 7.48 -0.35 -6.01
N GLY A 38 8.61 -1.06 -6.03
CA GLY A 38 9.68 -0.91 -5.05
C GLY A 38 10.31 0.49 -5.04
N ARG A 39 10.55 1.07 -6.22
CA ARG A 39 11.03 2.46 -6.33
C ARG A 39 10.03 3.47 -5.78
N PHE A 40 8.74 3.28 -6.07
CA PHE A 40 7.68 4.13 -5.56
C PHE A 40 7.56 4.08 -4.02
N LEU A 41 7.52 2.88 -3.44
CA LEU A 41 7.47 2.70 -1.98
C LEU A 41 8.73 3.22 -1.28
N THR A 42 9.91 3.07 -1.92
CA THR A 42 11.17 3.62 -1.41
C THR A 42 11.14 5.16 -1.41
N ALA A 43 10.64 5.78 -2.47
CA ALA A 43 10.47 7.23 -2.52
C ALA A 43 9.50 7.73 -1.43
N ALA A 44 8.37 7.04 -1.22
CA ALA A 44 7.41 7.37 -0.17
C ALA A 44 7.99 7.22 1.25
N ARG A 45 8.83 6.19 1.48
CA ARG A 45 9.58 6.01 2.73
C ARG A 45 10.59 7.14 2.95
N ASN A 46 11.37 7.48 1.93
CA ASN A 46 12.38 8.55 2.00
C ASN A 46 11.73 9.93 2.25
N ALA A 47 10.53 10.14 1.70
CA ALA A 47 9.72 11.33 1.96
C ALA A 47 9.03 11.34 3.35
N LYS A 48 9.22 10.30 4.17
CA LYS A 48 8.59 10.13 5.50
C LYS A 48 7.05 10.12 5.47
N ILE A 49 6.48 9.76 4.31
CA ILE A 49 5.04 9.53 4.13
C ILE A 49 4.70 8.16 4.73
N LEU A 50 5.43 7.12 4.34
CA LEU A 50 5.36 5.81 4.96
C LEU A 50 6.26 5.79 6.20
N ARG A 51 5.63 5.84 7.38
CA ARG A 51 6.33 5.82 8.66
C ARG A 51 6.27 4.41 9.24
N PRO A 52 7.41 3.73 9.44
CA PRO A 52 7.44 2.46 10.15
C PRO A 52 6.87 2.64 11.56
N GLY A 53 5.89 1.82 11.95
CA GLY A 53 5.23 1.89 13.24
C GLY A 53 4.03 0.95 13.32
N GLU A 54 3.36 0.91 14.48
CA GLU A 54 2.26 -0.01 14.79
C GLU A 54 1.00 0.18 13.92
N THR A 55 0.95 1.28 13.14
CA THR A 55 -0.25 1.72 12.41
C THR A 55 -0.31 1.24 10.96
N TYR A 56 0.81 0.81 10.37
CA TYR A 56 0.89 0.46 8.94
C TYR A 56 1.32 -0.98 8.73
N ALA A 57 0.52 -1.73 7.98
CA ALA A 57 0.87 -3.02 7.42
C ALA A 57 1.02 -2.90 5.90
N VAL A 58 1.95 -3.66 5.31
CA VAL A 58 2.14 -3.72 3.86
C VAL A 58 2.08 -5.19 3.46
N ASP A 59 1.04 -5.55 2.73
CA ASP A 59 0.86 -6.88 2.17
C ASP A 59 1.36 -6.87 0.72
N VAL A 60 2.45 -7.60 0.46
CA VAL A 60 3.03 -7.73 -0.88
C VAL A 60 2.42 -8.94 -1.57
N ASP A 61 1.92 -8.74 -2.79
CA ASP A 61 1.29 -9.78 -3.61
C ASP A 61 0.28 -10.66 -2.82
N PRO A 62 -0.75 -10.05 -2.20
CA PRO A 62 -1.70 -10.79 -1.37
C PRO A 62 -2.47 -11.82 -2.21
N VAL A 63 -2.58 -13.05 -1.71
CA VAL A 63 -3.32 -14.15 -2.36
C VAL A 63 -4.83 -13.87 -2.42
N ALA A 64 -5.34 -13.10 -1.46
CA ALA A 64 -6.71 -12.59 -1.46
C ALA A 64 -6.73 -11.19 -0.86
N LEU A 65 -7.40 -10.26 -1.54
CA LEU A 65 -7.94 -9.04 -0.96
C LEU A 65 -9.22 -9.42 -0.19
N MET A 66 -9.04 -10.26 0.85
CA MET A 66 -10.09 -10.65 1.80
C MET A 66 -10.57 -9.45 2.53
#